data_AF-A0A1X0N1I5-F1
#
_entry.id   AF-A0A1X0N1I5-F1
#
_cell.length_a   1.000
_cell.length_b   1.000
_cell.length_c   1.000
_cell.angle_alpha   90.00
_cell.angle_beta   90.00
_cell.angle_gamma   90.00
#
_symmetry.space_group_name_H-M   'P 1'
#
loop_
_entity.id
_entity.type
_entity.pdbx_description
1 polymer ?
#
loop_
_entity_poly.entity_id
_entity_poly.type
_entity_poly.pdbx_seq_one_letter_code
_entity_poly.pdbx_strand_id
1 'polypeptide(L)'
;MSEQPMNEQPTEPKPHTTPANPWLELRRLTPARIALGRTGTSLPTSAQLDFQFAHAQARDAVHLAFDHQGISAQLAKKGRETLLLHSAAT
;
A
#
# COMPACT_ATOMS: atom_id res chain seq x y z
N MET A 1 0.97 1.70 62.95
CA MET A 1 0.51 1.85 61.55
C MET A 1 1.58 2.60 60.79
N SER A 2 2.37 1.92 59.97
CA SER A 2 3.37 2.56 59.10
C SER A 2 2.84 2.52 57.68
N GLU A 3 2.50 3.70 57.15
CA GLU A 3 2.24 3.92 55.75
C GLU A 3 3.52 3.61 54.96
N GLN A 4 3.46 2.65 54.04
CA GLN A 4 4.45 2.52 52.97
C GLN A 4 3.89 3.19 51.72
N PRO A 5 4.60 4.14 51.10
CA PRO A 5 4.16 4.72 49.84
C PRO A 5 4.31 3.68 48.72
N MET A 6 3.21 3.41 48.03
CA MET A 6 3.15 2.61 46.80
C MET A 6 3.99 3.33 45.72
N ASN A 7 5.16 2.80 45.42
CA ASN A 7 6.05 3.30 44.39
C ASN A 7 5.46 2.98 43.00
N GLU A 8 4.64 3.88 42.46
CA GLU A 8 4.21 3.84 41.06
C GLU A 8 5.41 4.20 40.16
N GLN A 9 6.13 3.18 39.71
CA GLN A 9 7.13 3.35 38.66
C GLN A 9 6.42 3.68 37.33
N PRO A 10 6.77 4.79 36.65
CA PRO A 10 6.26 5.08 35.31
C PRO A 10 6.61 3.94 34.36
N THR A 11 5.59 3.31 33.75
CA THR A 11 5.81 2.31 32.71
C THR A 11 6.38 2.98 31.46
N GLU A 12 7.70 2.99 31.36
CA GLU A 12 8.43 3.40 30.17
C GLU A 12 7.96 2.54 28.98
N PRO A 13 7.57 3.13 27.83
CA PRO A 13 7.08 2.38 26.69
C PRO A 13 8.23 1.57 26.10
N LYS A 14 8.26 0.26 26.37
CA LYS A 14 9.24 -0.65 25.80
C LYS A 14 9.20 -0.56 24.27
N PRO A 15 10.35 -0.32 23.60
CA PRO A 15 10.39 -0.26 22.14
C PRO A 15 9.91 -1.60 21.59
N HIS A 16 8.90 -1.54 20.71
CA HIS A 16 8.32 -2.70 20.04
C HIS A 16 9.36 -3.26 19.07
N THR A 17 10.29 -4.06 19.58
CA THR A 17 11.27 -4.75 18.77
C THR A 17 10.49 -5.80 17.97
N THR A 18 10.16 -5.47 16.73
CA THR A 18 9.50 -6.40 15.82
C THR A 18 10.48 -7.55 15.58
N PRO A 19 10.17 -8.80 15.96
CA PRO A 19 11.07 -9.91 15.74
C PRO A 19 11.36 -10.06 14.24
N ALA A 20 12.57 -10.51 13.91
CA ALA A 20 12.95 -10.79 12.53
C ALA A 20 11.89 -11.67 11.87
N ASN A 21 11.27 -11.16 10.79
CA ASN A 21 10.19 -11.84 10.11
C ASN A 21 10.76 -12.70 8.98
N PRO A 22 10.86 -14.04 9.12
CA PRO A 22 11.44 -14.90 8.10
C PRO A 22 10.66 -14.87 6.78
N TRP A 23 9.41 -14.38 6.79
CA TRP A 23 8.56 -14.23 5.60
C TRP A 23 8.90 -12.98 4.78
N LEU A 24 9.82 -12.13 5.24
CA LEU A 24 10.17 -10.90 4.54
C LEU A 24 10.79 -11.18 3.16
N GLU A 25 11.63 -12.20 3.04
CA GLU A 25 12.24 -12.59 1.75
C GLU A 25 11.21 -12.98 0.69
N LEU A 26 10.09 -13.58 1.11
CA LEU A 26 9.02 -13.98 0.20
C LEU A 26 8.32 -12.79 -0.46
N ARG A 27 8.42 -11.58 0.11
CA ARG A 27 7.89 -10.36 -0.52
C ARG A 27 8.56 -10.06 -1.86
N ARG A 28 9.78 -10.54 -2.12
CA ARG A 28 10.45 -10.33 -3.41
C ARG A 28 9.83 -11.15 -4.53
N LEU A 29 9.08 -12.20 -4.19
CA LEU A 29 8.51 -13.15 -5.14
C LEU A 29 7.09 -12.75 -5.58
N THR A 30 6.46 -11.76 -4.93
CA THR A 30 5.08 -11.38 -5.23
C THR A 30 4.82 -9.91 -4.96
N PRO A 31 4.01 -9.22 -5.80
CA PRO A 31 3.54 -7.88 -5.49
C PRO A 31 2.49 -7.86 -4.36
N ALA A 32 2.00 -9.03 -3.91
CA ALA A 32 1.03 -9.10 -2.83
C ALA A 32 1.60 -8.52 -1.52
N ARG A 33 0.75 -7.82 -0.76
CA ARG A 33 1.12 -7.17 0.50
C ARG A 33 1.16 -8.17 1.66
N ILE A 34 2.15 -9.08 1.64
CA ILE A 34 2.38 -10.09 2.69
C ILE A 34 3.44 -9.62 3.70
N ALA A 35 3.52 -10.31 4.85
CA ALA A 35 4.54 -10.07 5.87
C ALA A 35 4.60 -8.61 6.36
N LEU A 36 3.45 -7.95 6.51
CA LEU A 36 3.33 -6.55 6.94
C LEU A 36 3.54 -6.34 8.46
N GLY A 37 3.55 -7.42 9.23
CA GLY A 37 3.49 -7.36 10.70
C GLY A 37 2.08 -7.08 11.21
N ARG A 38 1.96 -6.84 12.52
CA ARG A 38 0.69 -6.54 13.20
C ARG A 38 0.93 -5.73 14.47
N THR A 39 -0.03 -4.88 14.81
CA THR A 39 -0.12 -4.19 16.10
C THR A 39 -1.37 -4.71 16.80
N GLY A 40 -1.18 -5.59 17.80
CA GLY A 40 -2.29 -6.35 18.39
C GLY A 40 -2.96 -7.26 17.35
N THR A 41 -4.24 -7.03 17.09
CA THR A 41 -5.05 -7.72 16.06
C THR A 41 -5.19 -6.91 14.77
N SER A 42 -4.52 -5.76 14.67
CA SER A 42 -4.67 -4.81 13.55
C SER A 42 -3.39 -4.66 12.73
N LEU A 43 -3.52 -4.01 11.56
CA LEU A 43 -2.37 -3.62 10.74
C LEU A 43 -1.54 -2.53 11.45
N PRO A 44 -0.21 -2.53 11.27
CA PRO A 44 0.59 -1.38 11.63
C PRO A 44 0.16 -0.14 10.84
N THR A 45 0.23 1.05 11.47
CA THR A 45 -0.24 2.30 10.87
C THR A 45 0.42 2.62 9.53
N SER A 46 1.72 2.33 9.37
CA SER A 46 2.42 2.53 8.10
C SER A 46 1.79 1.72 6.96
N ALA A 47 1.55 0.42 7.18
CA ALA A 47 0.92 -0.46 6.20
C ALA A 47 -0.52 -0.01 5.86
N GLN A 48 -1.25 0.53 6.84
CA GLN A 48 -2.58 1.10 6.63
C GLN A 48 -2.54 2.37 5.77
N LEU A 49 -1.60 3.28 6.04
CA LEU A 49 -1.42 4.51 5.25
C LEU A 49 -0.98 4.19 3.82
N ASP A 50 -0.04 3.26 3.63
CA ASP A 50 0.40 2.80 2.31
C ASP A 50 -0.73 2.18 1.49
N PHE A 51 -1.71 1.56 2.16
CA PHE A 51 -2.90 1.03 1.51
C PHE A 51 -3.86 2.16 1.11
N GLN A 52 -4.17 3.08 2.02
CA GLN A 52 -5.05 4.21 1.72
C GLN A 52 -4.52 5.10 0.60
N PHE A 53 -3.21 5.36 0.59
CA PHE A 53 -2.56 6.12 -0.47
C PHE A 53 -2.70 5.43 -1.84
N ALA A 54 -2.40 4.13 -1.91
CA ALA A 54 -2.55 3.36 -3.14
C ALA A 54 -4.02 3.31 -3.61
N HIS A 55 -4.97 3.27 -2.67
CA HIS A 55 -6.39 3.33 -2.99
C HIS A 55 -6.80 4.68 -3.58
N ALA A 56 -6.32 5.79 -3.03
CA ALA A 56 -6.55 7.12 -3.59
C ALA A 56 -6.00 7.22 -5.02
N GLN A 57 -4.75 6.80 -5.23
CA GLN A 57 -4.14 6.76 -6.56
C GLN A 57 -4.93 5.90 -7.56
N ALA A 58 -5.43 4.75 -7.12
CA ALA A 58 -6.23 3.88 -7.98
C ALA A 58 -7.56 4.54 -8.39
N ARG A 59 -8.21 5.28 -7.48
CA ARG A 59 -9.43 6.03 -7.81
C ARG A 59 -9.14 7.14 -8.82
N ASP A 60 -8.05 7.88 -8.62
CA ASP A 60 -7.64 8.93 -9.55
C ASP A 60 -7.36 8.36 -10.95
N ALA A 61 -6.70 7.20 -11.03
CA ALA A 61 -6.41 6.53 -12.29
C ALA A 61 -7.67 6.11 -13.07
N VAL A 62 -8.77 5.76 -12.39
CA VAL A 62 -10.05 5.42 -13.05
C VAL A 62 -10.67 6.64 -13.74
N HIS A 63 -10.45 7.83 -13.21
CA HIS A 63 -11.00 9.07 -13.76
C HIS A 63 -10.09 9.75 -14.78
N LEU A 64 -8.86 9.26 -14.96
CA LEU A 64 -7.93 9.83 -15.93
C LEU A 64 -8.43 9.56 -17.36
N ALA A 65 -8.43 10.62 -18.18
CA ALA A 65 -8.82 10.50 -19.58
C ALA A 65 -7.87 9.57 -20.36
N PHE A 66 -8.44 8.74 -21.22
CA PHE A 66 -7.67 7.82 -22.06
C PHE A 66 -7.03 8.55 -23.26
N ASP A 67 -5.70 8.66 -23.27
CA ASP A 67 -4.91 9.27 -24.35
C ASP A 67 -4.70 8.30 -25.53
N HIS A 68 -5.75 8.09 -26.31
CA HIS A 68 -5.71 7.26 -27.50
C HIS A 68 -4.79 7.81 -28.60
N GLN A 69 -4.60 9.14 -28.68
CA GLN A 69 -3.75 9.76 -29.69
C GLN A 69 -2.27 9.48 -29.42
N GLY A 70 -1.82 9.67 -28.19
CA GLY A 70 -0.46 9.36 -27.78
C GLY A 70 -0.11 7.89 -27.95
N ILE A 71 -1.04 6.98 -27.63
CA ILE A 71 -0.87 5.53 -27.83
C ILE A 71 -0.79 5.19 -29.32
N SER A 72 -1.69 5.73 -30.14
CA SER A 72 -1.70 5.48 -31.59
C SER A 72 -0.41 5.96 -32.26
N ALA A 73 0.10 7.13 -31.88
CA ALA A 73 1.38 7.65 -32.38
C ALA A 73 2.57 6.75 -31.99
N GLN A 74 2.59 6.22 -30.77
CA GLN A 74 3.64 5.31 -30.31
C GLN A 74 3.60 3.95 -31.03
N LEU A 75 2.40 3.45 -31.34
CA LEU A 75 2.20 2.22 -32.09
C LEU A 75 2.59 2.39 -33.56
N ALA A 76 2.20 3.51 -34.19
CA ALA A 76 2.59 3.84 -35.56
C ALA A 76 4.11 3.91 -35.73
N LYS A 77 4.84 4.50 -34.75
CA LYS A 77 6.32 4.51 -34.73
C LYS A 77 6.94 3.11 -34.69
N LYS A 78 6.20 2.11 -34.23
CA LYS A 78 6.58 0.69 -34.21
C LYS A 78 6.03 -0.09 -35.41
N GLY A 79 5.48 0.60 -36.42
CA GLY A 79 4.89 -0.01 -37.62
C GLY A 79 3.59 -0.75 -37.35
N ARG A 80 2.84 -0.37 -36.32
CA ARG A 80 1.54 -0.98 -35.96
C ARG A 80 0.41 -0.02 -36.31
N GLU A 81 -0.54 -0.49 -37.11
CA GLU A 81 -1.78 0.23 -37.39
C GLU A 81 -2.76 0.15 -36.21
N THR A 82 -3.60 1.18 -36.07
CA THR A 82 -4.56 1.31 -34.97
C THR A 82 -5.91 1.79 -35.47
N LEU A 83 -6.99 1.22 -34.96
CA LEU A 83 -8.36 1.64 -35.21
C LEU A 83 -9.00 2.09 -33.90
N LEU A 84 -9.48 3.35 -33.85
CA LEU A 84 -10.23 3.87 -32.72
C LEU A 84 -11.71 3.57 -32.89
N LEU A 85 -12.32 2.97 -31.87
CA LEU A 85 -13.74 2.63 -31.85
C LEU A 85 -14.38 3.18 -30.58
N HIS A 86 -15.67 3.49 -30.66
CA HIS A 86 -16.49 3.88 -29.51
C HIS A 86 -17.51 2.79 -29.21
N SER A 87 -17.71 2.51 -27.92
CA SER A 87 -18.77 1.59 -27.47
C SER A 87 -20.11 2.32 -27.39
N ALA A 88 -21.19 1.57 -27.14
CA ALA A 88 -22.53 2.11 -26.92
C ALA A 88 -22.75 2.67 -25.51
N ALA A 89 -21.73 2.72 -24.65
CA ALA A 89 -21.84 3.30 -23.32
C ALA A 89 -21.80 4.84 -23.41
N THR A 90 -22.83 5.48 -22.86
CA THR A 90 -22.97 6.95 -22.74
C THR A 90 -22.67 7.42 -21.33
#